data_AF-A0A511SW74-F1
#
_entry.id   AF-A0A511SW74-F1
#
_cell.length_a   1.000
_cell.length_b   1.000
_cell.length_c   1.000
_cell.angle_alpha   90.00
_cell.angle_beta   90.00
_cell.angle_gamma   90.00
#
_symmetry.space_group_name_H-M   'P 1'
#
loop_
_entity.id
_entity.type
_entity.pdbx_description
1 polymer ?
#
loop_
_entity_poly.entity_id
_entity_poly.type
_entity_poly.pdbx_seq_one_letter_code
_entity_poly.pdbx_strand_id
1 'polypeptide(L)'
;MAQRKPPSQAECPVERTVDILGDEWSLLILRDVFDGLRRFGELHKNLGVARNILSGRLRNLVAHGILETVAASDGSAFHEYALTPKGKDLFQVIVALRQWGEHHCFQPDEPRSRLVDAEHGRPVRPLELRAEDGRALACSDAVVKKVSEQKPRRKR
;
A
#
# COMPACT_ATOMS: atom_id res chain seq x y z
N MET A 1 -3.33 20.68 -19.70
CA MET A 1 -3.72 19.60 -18.77
C MET A 1 -3.53 18.28 -19.51
N ALA A 2 -2.58 17.45 -19.09
CA ALA A 2 -2.33 16.15 -19.73
C ALA A 2 -3.49 15.21 -19.39
N GLN A 3 -4.14 14.64 -20.40
CA GLN A 3 -5.18 13.63 -20.19
C GLN A 3 -4.53 12.33 -19.72
N ARG A 4 -4.91 11.87 -18.53
CA ARG A 4 -4.42 10.61 -17.94
C ARG A 4 -5.05 9.45 -18.71
N LYS A 5 -4.25 8.48 -19.14
CA LYS A 5 -4.76 7.28 -19.83
C LYS A 5 -5.58 6.44 -18.84
N PRO A 6 -6.58 5.68 -19.32
CA PRO A 6 -7.30 4.76 -18.45
C PRO A 6 -6.35 3.68 -17.89
N PRO A 7 -6.55 3.21 -16.64
CA PRO A 7 -5.61 2.33 -15.93
C PRO A 7 -5.25 1.04 -16.68
N SER A 8 -6.18 0.53 -17.51
CA SER A 8 -5.97 -0.68 -18.32
C SER A 8 -4.97 -0.50 -19.47
N GLN A 9 -4.67 0.74 -19.86
CA GLN A 9 -3.79 1.09 -20.99
C GLN A 9 -2.43 1.66 -20.55
N ALA A 10 -2.22 1.89 -19.25
CA ALA A 10 -0.91 2.24 -18.72
C ALA A 10 0.02 1.03 -18.84
N GLU A 11 1.14 1.16 -19.57
CA GLU A 11 2.20 0.14 -19.63
C GLU A 11 3.06 0.12 -18.36
N CYS A 12 2.98 1.19 -17.55
CA CYS A 12 3.77 1.35 -16.33
C CYS A 12 3.06 0.72 -15.12
N PRO A 13 3.65 -0.27 -14.45
CA PRO A 13 3.06 -0.87 -13.25
C PRO A 13 2.86 0.14 -12.12
N VAL A 14 3.78 1.11 -11.97
CA VAL A 14 3.67 2.17 -10.95
C VAL A 14 2.44 3.04 -11.20
N GLU A 15 2.19 3.42 -12.46
CA GLU A 15 1.01 4.23 -12.83
C GLU A 15 -0.29 3.52 -12.44
N ARG A 16 -0.41 2.21 -12.73
CA ARG A 16 -1.56 1.41 -12.34
C ARG A 16 -1.75 1.34 -10.82
N THR A 17 -0.66 1.22 -10.07
CA THR A 17 -0.71 1.23 -8.60
C THR A 17 -1.17 2.59 -8.08
N VAL A 18 -0.68 3.68 -8.66
CA VAL A 18 -1.08 5.06 -8.29
C VAL A 18 -2.55 5.34 -8.67
N ASP A 19 -3.09 4.75 -9.73
CA ASP A 19 -4.52 4.85 -10.04
C ASP A 19 -5.40 4.24 -8.93
N ILE A 20 -4.90 3.21 -8.25
CA ILE A 20 -5.62 2.50 -7.19
C ILE A 20 -5.40 3.15 -5.83
N LEU A 21 -4.15 3.49 -5.50
CA LEU A 21 -3.71 3.89 -4.16
C LEU A 21 -3.34 5.36 -4.05
N GLY A 22 -3.14 6.06 -5.17
CA GLY A 22 -2.54 7.40 -5.23
C GLY A 22 -3.45 8.53 -4.81
N ASP A 23 -4.48 8.24 -4.01
CA ASP A 23 -5.23 9.27 -3.29
C ASP A 23 -4.72 9.38 -1.84
N GLU A 24 -4.93 10.55 -1.26
CA GLU A 24 -4.46 10.92 0.08
C GLU A 24 -4.88 9.93 1.18
N TRP A 25 -6.04 9.30 1.05
CA TRP A 25 -6.66 8.53 2.13
C TRP A 25 -6.39 7.03 2.01
N SER A 26 -6.25 6.49 0.80
CA SER A 26 -6.05 5.04 0.61
C SER A 26 -4.83 4.51 1.36
N LEU A 27 -3.71 5.22 1.32
CA LEU A 27 -2.50 4.81 2.06
C LEU A 27 -2.65 4.95 3.58
N LEU A 28 -3.38 5.95 4.07
CA LEU A 28 -3.65 6.14 5.50
C LEU A 28 -4.64 5.10 6.04
N ILE A 29 -5.65 4.72 5.25
CA ILE A 29 -6.56 3.61 5.57
C ILE A 29 -5.76 2.31 5.67
N LEU A 30 -4.86 2.03 4.70
CA LEU A 30 -4.04 0.83 4.75
C LEU A 30 -3.11 0.81 5.95
N ARG A 31 -2.47 1.93 6.28
CA ARG A 31 -1.68 2.09 7.52
C ARG A 31 -2.52 1.66 8.73
N ASP A 32 -3.72 2.20 8.87
CA ASP A 32 -4.58 1.90 10.02
C ASP A 32 -5.02 0.43 10.06
N VAL A 33 -5.32 -0.16 8.91
CA VAL A 33 -5.67 -1.59 8.84
C VAL A 33 -4.49 -2.48 9.20
N PHE A 34 -3.26 -2.12 8.79
CA PHE A 34 -2.04 -2.81 9.24
C PHE A 34 -1.78 -2.64 10.74
N ASP A 35 -2.13 -1.48 11.31
CA ASP A 35 -2.07 -1.22 12.74
C ASP A 35 -3.22 -1.90 13.52
N GLY A 36 -4.11 -2.62 12.83
CA GLY A 36 -5.12 -3.49 13.40
C GLY A 36 -6.52 -2.90 13.49
N LEU A 37 -6.76 -1.68 13.00
CA LEU A 37 -8.11 -1.10 12.94
C LEU A 37 -8.92 -1.81 11.85
N ARG A 38 -10.10 -2.32 12.20
CA ARG A 38 -10.89 -3.15 11.27
C ARG A 38 -12.29 -2.61 11.02
N ARG A 39 -12.80 -1.73 11.86
CA ARG A 39 -14.19 -1.22 11.75
C ARG A 39 -14.22 0.17 11.14
N PHE A 40 -15.31 0.45 10.43
CA PHE A 40 -15.55 1.78 9.85
C PHE A 40 -15.44 2.90 10.91
N GLY A 41 -16.06 2.70 12.08
CA GLY A 41 -16.06 3.70 13.15
C GLY A 41 -14.66 3.96 13.72
N GLU A 42 -13.84 2.93 13.83
CA GLU A 42 -12.44 3.01 14.28
C GLU A 42 -11.59 3.81 13.29
N LEU A 43 -11.65 3.42 12.01
CA LEU A 43 -10.97 4.12 10.91
C LEU A 43 -11.42 5.58 10.80
N HIS A 44 -12.71 5.84 10.90
CA HIS A 44 -13.25 7.20 10.86
C HIS A 44 -12.77 8.05 12.03
N LYS A 45 -12.76 7.48 13.24
CA LYS A 45 -12.29 8.16 14.45
C LYS A 45 -10.81 8.48 14.36
N ASN A 46 -10.00 7.57 13.81
CA ASN A 46 -8.55 7.73 13.72
C ASN A 46 -8.14 8.71 12.60
N LEU A 47 -8.80 8.66 11.45
CA LEU A 47 -8.45 9.49 10.29
C LEU A 47 -9.09 10.88 10.31
N GLY A 48 -10.24 11.07 10.97
CA GLY A 48 -10.95 12.35 11.01
C GLY A 48 -11.52 12.81 9.67
N VAL A 49 -11.47 11.96 8.63
CA VAL A 49 -11.97 12.24 7.29
C VAL A 49 -13.49 12.16 7.24
N ALA A 50 -14.12 12.92 6.33
CA ALA A 50 -15.56 12.85 6.10
C ALA A 50 -16.04 11.41 5.76
N ARG A 51 -17.16 11.00 6.36
CA ARG A 51 -17.71 9.63 6.22
C ARG A 51 -17.90 9.18 4.77
N ASN A 52 -18.41 10.06 3.91
CA ASN A 52 -18.63 9.77 2.49
C ASN A 52 -17.32 9.47 1.75
N ILE A 53 -16.25 10.20 2.07
CA ILE A 53 -14.91 9.97 1.51
C ILE A 53 -14.38 8.62 2.00
N LEU A 54 -14.42 8.35 3.31
CA LEU A 54 -13.97 7.07 3.87
C LEU A 54 -14.73 5.88 3.25
N SER A 55 -16.07 5.94 3.19
CA SER A 55 -16.88 4.89 2.58
C SER A 55 -16.54 4.69 1.10
N GLY A 56 -16.32 5.78 0.36
CA GLY A 56 -15.90 5.72 -1.04
C GLY A 56 -14.56 4.99 -1.21
N ARG A 57 -13.59 5.31 -0.37
CA ARG A 57 -12.24 4.71 -0.41
C ARG A 57 -12.24 3.25 0.01
N LEU A 58 -12.94 2.90 1.08
CA LEU A 58 -13.08 1.52 1.51
C LEU A 58 -13.76 0.68 0.41
N ARG A 59 -14.82 1.20 -0.22
CA ARG A 59 -15.46 0.53 -1.35
C ARG A 59 -14.49 0.33 -2.52
N ASN A 60 -13.65 1.31 -2.82
CA ASN A 60 -12.63 1.20 -3.86
C ASN A 60 -11.58 0.12 -3.55
N LEU A 61 -11.04 0.11 -2.33
CA LEU A 61 -10.07 -0.88 -1.88
C LEU A 61 -10.67 -2.30 -1.90
N VAL A 62 -11.95 -2.45 -1.55
CA VAL A 62 -12.67 -3.73 -1.67
C VAL A 62 -12.87 -4.12 -3.13
N ALA A 63 -13.29 -3.19 -3.99
CA ALA A 63 -13.49 -3.45 -5.41
C ALA A 63 -12.18 -3.88 -6.13
N HIS A 64 -11.04 -3.37 -5.69
CA HIS A 64 -9.73 -3.79 -6.17
C HIS A 64 -9.16 -5.04 -5.49
N GLY A 65 -9.92 -5.66 -4.58
CA GLY A 65 -9.54 -6.88 -3.86
C GLY A 65 -8.34 -6.69 -2.95
N ILE A 66 -8.12 -5.47 -2.45
CA ILE A 66 -7.08 -5.16 -1.45
C ILE A 66 -7.62 -5.44 -0.04
N LEU A 67 -8.86 -5.03 0.19
CA LEU A 67 -9.62 -5.36 1.39
C LEU A 67 -10.78 -6.28 1.02
N GLU A 68 -11.29 -6.99 2.02
CA GLU A 68 -12.56 -7.70 1.96
C GLU A 68 -13.40 -7.36 3.19
N THR A 69 -14.72 -7.45 3.03
CA THR A 69 -15.67 -7.27 4.15
C THR A 69 -16.01 -8.62 4.73
N VAL A 70 -15.73 -8.81 6.02
CA VAL A 70 -15.99 -10.05 6.75
C VAL A 70 -16.97 -9.79 7.90
N ALA A 71 -17.59 -10.84 8.42
CA ALA A 71 -18.36 -10.74 9.65
C ALA A 71 -17.44 -10.34 10.82
N ALA A 72 -17.95 -9.53 11.75
CA ALA A 72 -17.17 -9.10 12.89
C ALA A 72 -16.70 -10.28 13.74
N SER A 73 -15.45 -10.20 14.20
CA SER A 73 -14.81 -11.29 14.96
C SER A 73 -15.42 -11.49 16.35
N ASP A 74 -16.13 -10.48 16.87
CA ASP A 74 -16.82 -10.50 18.17
C ASP A 74 -18.24 -11.11 18.11
N GLY A 75 -18.66 -11.63 16.95
CA GLY A 75 -19.98 -12.22 16.76
C GLY A 75 -21.13 -11.21 16.66
N SER A 76 -20.82 -9.91 16.61
CA SER A 76 -21.82 -8.88 16.35
C SER A 76 -22.30 -8.90 14.89
N ALA A 77 -23.43 -8.25 14.62
CA ALA A 77 -23.96 -8.07 13.26
C ALA A 77 -23.16 -7.05 12.42
N PHE A 78 -22.03 -6.53 12.93
CA PHE A 78 -21.20 -5.58 12.21
C PHE A 78 -20.26 -6.28 11.22
N HIS A 79 -19.73 -5.48 10.30
CA HIS A 79 -18.72 -5.92 9.36
C HIS A 79 -17.34 -5.33 9.70
N GLU A 80 -16.32 -6.12 9.43
CA GLU A 80 -14.90 -5.75 9.55
C GLU A 80 -14.25 -5.74 8.17
N TYR A 81 -13.23 -4.89 8.00
CA TYR A 81 -12.37 -4.87 6.83
C TYR A 81 -11.11 -5.68 7.12
N ALA A 82 -10.86 -6.70 6.30
CA ALA A 82 -9.69 -7.56 6.39
C ALA A 82 -8.81 -7.41 5.14
N LEU A 83 -7.49 -7.54 5.33
CA LEU A 83 -6.54 -7.57 4.21
C LEU A 83 -6.60 -8.91 3.48
N THR A 84 -6.81 -8.85 2.18
CA THR A 84 -6.64 -10.01 1.29
C THR A 84 -5.15 -10.34 1.12
N PRO A 85 -4.77 -11.47 0.50
CA PRO A 85 -3.37 -11.72 0.13
C PRO A 85 -2.74 -10.56 -0.67
N LYS A 86 -3.47 -10.05 -1.67
CA LYS A 86 -3.05 -8.88 -2.47
C LYS A 86 -2.86 -7.63 -1.61
N GLY A 87 -3.72 -7.42 -0.61
CA GLY A 87 -3.58 -6.29 0.31
C GLY A 87 -2.39 -6.43 1.24
N LYS A 88 -2.07 -7.64 1.72
CA LYS A 88 -0.92 -7.90 2.58
C LYS A 88 0.41 -7.58 1.88
N ASP A 89 0.51 -7.81 0.57
CA ASP A 89 1.70 -7.47 -0.22
C ASP A 89 2.02 -5.96 -0.18
N LEU A 90 1.02 -5.10 0.06
CA LEU A 90 1.23 -3.65 0.20
C LEU A 90 1.94 -3.25 1.50
N PHE A 91 2.17 -4.19 2.43
CA PHE A 91 2.88 -3.88 3.67
C PHE A 91 4.26 -3.29 3.38
N GLN A 92 5.00 -3.83 2.41
CA GLN A 92 6.32 -3.30 2.02
C GLN A 92 6.25 -1.84 1.55
N VAL A 93 5.18 -1.46 0.84
CA VAL A 93 4.96 -0.07 0.39
C VAL A 93 4.74 0.85 1.60
N ILE A 94 3.92 0.42 2.56
CA ILE A 94 3.67 1.17 3.80
C ILE A 94 4.94 1.31 4.63
N VAL A 95 5.75 0.26 4.74
CA VAL A 95 7.06 0.31 5.43
C VAL A 95 8.01 1.28 4.73
N ALA A 96 8.09 1.25 3.40
CA ALA A 96 8.95 2.16 2.64
C ALA A 96 8.56 3.64 2.85
N LEU A 97 7.26 3.95 2.78
CA LEU A 97 6.74 5.30 3.05
C LEU A 97 7.06 5.74 4.48
N ARG A 98 6.86 4.86 5.45
CA ARG A 98 7.17 5.14 6.86
C ARG A 98 8.65 5.43 7.03
N GLN A 99 9.55 4.57 6.56
CA GLN A 99 11.00 4.74 6.72
C GLN A 99 11.51 6.02 6.04
N TRP A 100 10.98 6.34 4.85
CA TRP A 100 11.31 7.60 4.18
C TRP A 100 10.85 8.82 4.98
N GLY A 101 9.60 8.82 5.47
CA GLY A 101 9.08 9.89 6.31
C GLY A 101 9.85 10.05 7.61
N GLU A 102 10.16 8.94 8.28
CA GLU A 102 10.98 8.89 9.49
C GLU A 102 12.38 9.50 9.33
N HIS A 103 12.95 9.46 8.12
CA HIS A 103 14.27 9.97 7.81
C HIS A 103 14.26 11.44 7.38
N HIS A 104 13.20 11.92 6.72
CA HIS A 104 13.19 13.21 6.05
C HIS A 104 12.13 14.21 6.51
N CYS A 105 11.06 13.75 7.17
CA CYS A 105 9.89 14.58 7.45
C CYS A 105 9.78 15.03 8.92
N PHE A 106 10.76 14.72 9.75
CA PHE A 106 10.78 15.08 11.17
C PHE A 106 12.03 15.87 11.50
N GLN A 107 11.91 16.84 12.41
CA GLN A 107 13.08 17.50 13.00
C GLN A 107 13.84 16.50 13.93
N PRO A 108 15.14 16.73 14.21
CA PRO A 108 15.96 15.79 14.98
C PRO A 108 15.36 15.31 16.30
N ASP A 109 14.64 16.18 17.01
CA ASP A 109 14.03 15.90 18.32
C ASP A 109 12.49 15.84 18.29
N GLU A 110 11.89 15.82 17.09
CA GLU A 110 10.44 15.74 16.95
C GLU A 110 9.93 14.31 17.24
N PRO A 111 9.03 14.14 18.23
CA PRO A 111 8.48 12.82 18.55
C PRO A 111 7.75 12.19 17.36
N ARG A 112 8.01 10.91 17.13
CA ARG A 112 7.38 10.15 16.04
C ARG A 112 7.21 8.67 16.37
N SER A 113 6.22 8.04 15.75
CA SER A 113 6.07 6.58 15.79
C SER A 113 7.25 5.88 15.11
N ARG A 114 7.59 4.67 15.57
CA ARG A 114 8.54 3.77 14.90
C ARG A 114 7.92 2.41 14.67
N LEU A 115 8.22 1.79 13.53
CA LEU A 115 7.86 0.40 13.29
C LEU A 115 8.84 -0.53 14.00
N VAL A 116 8.32 -1.44 14.81
CA VAL A 116 9.09 -2.43 15.56
C VAL A 116 8.66 -3.84 15.22
N ASP A 117 9.58 -4.78 15.36
CA ASP A 117 9.31 -6.20 15.37
C ASP A 117 8.42 -6.55 16.57
N ALA A 118 7.35 -7.31 16.35
CA ALA A 118 6.35 -7.59 17.38
C ALA A 118 6.87 -8.54 18.47
N GLU A 119 7.83 -9.40 18.14
CA GLU A 119 8.39 -10.39 19.07
C GLU A 119 9.42 -9.75 20.01
N HIS A 120 10.33 -8.93 19.47
CA HIS A 120 11.47 -8.39 20.22
C HIS A 120 11.37 -6.88 20.53
N GLY A 121 10.39 -6.17 19.97
CA GLY A 121 10.21 -4.73 20.14
C GLY A 121 11.34 -3.88 19.52
N ARG A 122 12.21 -4.48 18.70
CA ARG A 122 13.34 -3.79 18.07
C ARG A 122 12.90 -3.11 16.78
N PRO A 123 13.47 -1.95 16.41
CA PRO A 123 13.15 -1.28 15.15
C PRO A 123 13.34 -2.20 13.94
N VAL A 124 12.38 -2.18 13.02
CA VAL A 124 12.50 -2.88 11.74
C VAL A 124 13.63 -2.24 10.92
N ARG A 125 14.51 -3.08 10.36
CA ARG A 125 15.65 -2.61 9.56
C ARG A 125 15.18 -1.86 8.30
N PRO A 126 15.96 -0.87 7.82
CA PRO A 126 15.69 -0.23 6.53
C PRO A 126 15.51 -1.24 5.40
N LEU A 127 14.54 -1.00 4.53
CA LEU A 127 14.35 -1.80 3.33
C LEU A 127 15.56 -1.64 2.40
N GLU A 128 15.98 -2.76 1.82
CA GLU A 128 17.14 -2.82 0.93
C GLU A 128 16.74 -3.58 -0.34
N LEU A 129 17.01 -2.97 -1.49
CA LEU A 129 16.85 -3.64 -2.78
C LEU A 129 18.00 -4.61 -2.96
N ARG A 130 17.67 -5.86 -3.29
CA ARG A 130 18.66 -6.92 -3.53
C ARG A 130 18.45 -7.52 -4.90
N ALA A 131 19.55 -7.79 -5.59
CA ALA A 131 19.57 -8.61 -6.78
C ALA A 131 19.23 -10.07 -6.45
N GLU A 132 18.92 -10.86 -7.47
CA GLU A 132 18.64 -12.29 -7.33
C GLU A 132 19.83 -13.06 -6.71
N ASP A 133 21.06 -12.59 -6.95
CA ASP A 133 22.29 -13.13 -6.36
C ASP A 133 22.57 -12.62 -4.92
N GLY A 134 21.66 -11.84 -4.34
CA GLY A 134 21.71 -11.35 -2.96
C GLY A 134 22.50 -10.06 -2.76
N ARG A 135 23.21 -9.54 -3.78
CA ARG A 135 23.92 -8.26 -3.67
C ARG A 135 22.94 -7.10 -3.47
N ALA A 136 23.36 -6.10 -2.70
CA ALA A 136 22.64 -4.83 -2.56
C ALA A 136 22.64 -4.06 -3.89
N LEU A 137 21.54 -3.39 -4.20
CA LEU A 137 21.39 -2.54 -5.39
C LEU A 137 21.14 -1.08 -4.99
N ALA A 138 21.95 -0.18 -5.53
CA ALA A 138 21.66 1.25 -5.54
C ALA A 138 20.70 1.61 -6.69
N CYS A 139 20.20 2.84 -6.69
CA CYS A 139 19.34 3.35 -7.77
C CYS A 139 20.03 3.29 -9.15
N SER A 140 21.37 3.43 -9.20
CA SER A 140 22.17 3.32 -10.42
C SER A 140 22.28 1.89 -10.96
N ASP A 141 22.00 0.87 -10.14
CA ASP A 141 22.26 -0.53 -10.47
C ASP A 141 21.02 -1.24 -11.04
N ALA A 142 19.88 -0.54 -11.12
CA ALA A 142 18.61 -1.06 -11.61
C ALA A 142 18.10 -0.25 -12.80
N VAL A 143 17.70 -0.95 -13.88
CA VAL A 143 17.14 -0.32 -15.08
C VAL A 143 15.79 -0.93 -15.43
N VAL A 144 14.85 -0.10 -15.87
CA VAL A 144 13.53 -0.56 -16.33
C VAL A 144 13.65 -1.06 -17.77
N LYS A 145 13.36 -2.35 -17.98
CA LYS A 145 13.19 -2.92 -19.33
C LYS A 145 11.72 -3.19 -19.60
N LYS A 146 11.17 -2.63 -20.69
CA LYS A 146 9.81 -2.94 -21.13
C LYS A 146 9.76 -4.36 -21.68
N VAL A 147 8.92 -5.20 -21.10
CA VAL A 147 8.65 -6.54 -21.63
C VAL A 147 7.64 -6.39 -22.77
N SER A 148 8.11 -6.22 -24.02
CA SER A 148 7.22 -6.28 -25.18
C SER A 148 6.74 -7.73 -25.37
N GLU A 149 5.43 -7.94 -25.50
CA GLU A 149 4.85 -9.23 -25.85
C GLU A 149 5.58 -9.84 -27.05
N GLN A 150 6.20 -11.01 -26.86
CA GLN A 150 6.60 -11.86 -27.98
C GLN A 150 5.32 -12.32 -28.69
N LYS A 151 4.83 -11.55 -29.67
CA LYS A 151 3.78 -12.02 -30.58
C LYS A 151 4.31 -13.26 -31.30
N PRO A 152 3.66 -14.44 -31.22
CA PRO A 152 4.10 -15.59 -31.99
C PRO A 152 3.97 -15.22 -33.48
N ARG A 153 5.07 -15.29 -34.21
CA ARG A 153 5.08 -15.16 -35.68
C ARG A 153 4.11 -16.21 -36.25
N ARG A 154 2.94 -15.77 -36.72
CA ARG A 154 2.08 -16.62 -37.57
C ARG A 154 2.91 -17.06 -38.77
N LYS A 155 3.26 -18.35 -38.84
CA LYS A 155 3.76 -18.97 -40.07
C LYS A 155 2.63 -18.89 -41.10
N ARG A 156 2.93 -18.27 -42.23
CA ARG A 156 2.14 -18.38 -43.46
C ARG A 156 2.33 -19.76 -44.07
#